data_AF-A0A383AVZ3-F1
#
_entry.id   AF-A0A383AVZ3-F1
#
_cell.length_a   1.000
_cell.length_b   1.000
_cell.length_c   1.000
_cell.angle_alpha   90.00
_cell.angle_beta   90.00
_cell.angle_gamma   90.00
#
_symmetry.space_group_name_H-M   'P 1'
#
loop_
_entity.id
_entity.type
_entity.pdbx_description
1 polymer ?
#
loop_
_entity_poly.entity_id
_entity_poly.type
_entity_poly.pdbx_seq_one_letter_code
_entity_poly.pdbx_strand_id
1 'polypeptide(L)'
;MKRKKKALHRNYRFINVHPIAGALGAEIKGVNISRPLKREVVLEIRQAFLDHLVIFFQNQELTPQELLAFSRQFGQPMEYPQLKGLPECPMITEVIKLESEKLNFGGVWHSDTTYLESPPMGSMLYAVKIPPYGGDTLFANQYLAYETLSEGLKKTLGDLVGISTSTKLEV
;
A
#
# COMPACT_ATOMS: atom_id res chain seq x y z
N MET A 1 17.47 19.42 -22.84
CA MET A 1 18.44 18.61 -22.06
C MET A 1 17.81 17.26 -21.74
N LYS A 2 18.17 16.18 -22.45
CA LYS A 2 17.67 14.82 -22.17
C LYS A 2 18.37 14.29 -20.91
N ARG A 3 17.72 14.35 -19.75
CA ARG A 3 18.17 13.60 -18.55
C ARG A 3 18.12 12.12 -18.91
N LYS A 4 19.29 11.50 -19.12
CA LYS A 4 19.41 10.04 -19.13
C LYS A 4 18.94 9.56 -17.75
N LYS A 5 17.71 9.05 -17.64
CA LYS A 5 17.28 8.28 -16.47
C LYS A 5 18.18 7.04 -16.42
N LYS A 6 19.27 7.12 -15.66
CA LYS A 6 20.03 5.95 -15.24
C LYS A 6 18.99 5.08 -14.52
N ALA A 7 18.62 3.94 -15.08
CA ALA A 7 17.89 2.93 -14.32
C ALA A 7 18.77 2.66 -13.10
N LEU A 8 18.32 3.03 -11.90
CA LEU A 8 18.97 2.60 -10.68
C LEU A 8 18.96 1.08 -10.75
N HIS A 9 20.13 0.46 -10.91
CA HIS A 9 20.26 -0.98 -10.71
C HIS A 9 20.05 -1.20 -9.22
N ARG A 10 18.80 -1.48 -8.84
CA ARG A 10 18.41 -1.80 -7.48
C ARG A 10 18.87 -3.23 -7.22
N ASN A 11 19.92 -3.38 -6.42
CA ASN A 11 20.53 -4.67 -6.14
C ASN A 11 19.88 -5.29 -4.90
N TYR A 12 18.85 -6.11 -5.12
CA TYR A 12 18.27 -6.98 -4.10
C TYR A 12 19.05 -8.30 -4.06
N ARG A 13 19.46 -8.74 -2.87
CA ARG A 13 20.34 -9.90 -2.62
C ARG A 13 19.58 -11.15 -2.16
N PHE A 14 18.50 -10.97 -1.42
CA PHE A 14 17.73 -12.02 -0.75
C PHE A 14 16.34 -12.22 -1.35
N ILE A 15 15.82 -11.24 -2.08
CA ILE A 15 14.53 -11.32 -2.76
C ILE A 15 14.65 -11.01 -4.26
N ASN A 16 13.73 -11.55 -5.05
CA ASN A 16 13.62 -11.25 -6.47
C ASN A 16 12.51 -10.24 -6.68
N VAL A 17 12.84 -9.04 -7.17
CA VAL A 17 11.90 -7.94 -7.36
C VAL A 17 11.66 -7.71 -8.84
N HIS A 18 10.41 -7.85 -9.27
CA HIS A 18 9.97 -7.70 -10.65
C HIS A 18 9.07 -6.46 -10.78
N PRO A 19 9.57 -5.32 -11.31
CA PRO A 19 8.74 -4.13 -11.52
C PRO A 19 7.57 -4.43 -12.45
N ILE A 20 6.37 -3.95 -12.08
CA ILE A 20 5.14 -4.19 -12.85
C ILE A 20 4.88 -3.04 -13.83
N ALA A 21 5.16 -1.80 -13.42
CA ALA A 21 4.99 -0.62 -14.24
C ALA A 21 6.13 0.39 -14.06
N GLY A 22 6.23 1.35 -14.98
CA GLY A 22 7.31 2.35 -14.95
C GLY A 22 7.20 3.41 -13.84
N ALA A 23 6.00 3.61 -13.28
CA ALA A 23 5.76 4.64 -12.27
C ALA A 23 5.84 4.10 -10.83
N LEU A 24 5.39 2.87 -10.59
CA LEU A 24 5.31 2.21 -9.28
C LEU A 24 4.98 0.72 -9.48
N GLY A 25 5.03 -0.05 -8.40
CA GLY A 25 4.61 -1.45 -8.36
C GLY A 25 5.74 -2.43 -8.64
N ALA A 26 5.88 -3.42 -7.76
CA ALA A 26 6.72 -4.58 -8.02
C ALA A 26 6.16 -5.85 -7.37
N GLU A 27 6.34 -6.98 -8.06
CA GLU A 27 6.10 -8.31 -7.51
C GLU A 27 7.40 -8.81 -6.84
N ILE A 28 7.29 -9.31 -5.61
CA ILE A 28 8.40 -9.91 -4.86
C ILE A 28 8.25 -11.43 -4.85
N LYS A 29 9.31 -12.13 -5.27
CA LYS A 29 9.42 -13.59 -5.31
C LYS A 29 10.58 -14.10 -4.47
N GLY A 30 10.56 -15.39 -4.17
CA GLY A 30 11.64 -16.08 -3.45
C GLY A 30 11.59 -15.94 -1.93
N VAL A 31 10.48 -15.45 -1.39
CA VAL A 31 10.26 -15.31 0.06
C VAL A 31 8.91 -15.89 0.45
N ASN A 32 8.86 -16.51 1.63
CA ASN A 32 7.62 -16.95 2.27
C ASN A 32 7.39 -16.07 3.51
N ILE A 33 6.37 -15.21 3.45
CA ILE A 33 6.07 -14.25 4.52
C ILE A 33 5.20 -14.84 5.64
N SER A 34 4.78 -16.11 5.54
CA SER A 34 4.07 -16.82 6.62
C SER A 34 5.00 -17.29 7.74
N ARG A 35 6.31 -17.13 7.57
CA ARG A 35 7.32 -17.57 8.54
C ARG A 35 8.16 -16.38 9.02
N PRO A 36 8.76 -16.48 10.21
CA PRO A 36 9.74 -15.50 10.67
C PRO A 36 10.87 -15.33 9.63
N LEU A 37 11.07 -14.09 9.19
CA LEU A 37 12.13 -13.73 8.26
C LEU A 37 13.36 -13.23 9.01
N LYS A 38 14.53 -13.46 8.42
CA LYS A 38 15.76 -12.80 8.91
C LYS A 38 15.64 -11.29 8.72
N ARG A 39 16.23 -10.53 9.63
CA ARG A 39 16.22 -9.07 9.61
C ARG A 39 16.71 -8.48 8.28
N GLU A 40 17.75 -9.05 7.69
CA GLU A 40 18.28 -8.63 6.39
C GLU A 40 17.26 -8.72 5.25
N VAL A 41 16.43 -9.77 5.24
CA VAL A 41 15.35 -9.95 4.26
C VAL A 41 14.25 -8.91 4.48
N VAL A 42 13.85 -8.69 5.74
CA VAL A 42 12.84 -7.66 6.08
C VAL A 42 13.27 -6.27 5.64
N LEU A 43 14.53 -5.90 5.91
CA LEU A 43 15.08 -4.62 5.50
C LEU A 43 15.10 -4.47 3.98
N GLU A 44 15.41 -5.53 3.26
CA GLU A 44 15.41 -5.50 1.80
C GLU A 44 14.01 -5.42 1.21
N ILE A 45 13.02 -6.10 1.80
CA ILE A 45 11.61 -5.93 1.42
C ILE A 45 11.16 -4.50 1.71
N ARG A 46 11.53 -3.93 2.86
CA ARG A 46 11.24 -2.52 3.17
C ARG A 46 11.86 -1.58 2.14
N GLN A 47 13.10 -1.83 1.72
CA GLN A 47 13.71 -1.06 0.64
C GLN A 47 12.94 -1.20 -0.67
N ALA A 48 12.52 -2.42 -1.03
CA ALA A 48 11.68 -2.64 -2.21
C ALA A 48 10.34 -1.88 -2.14
N PHE A 49 9.71 -1.85 -0.96
CA PHE A 49 8.50 -1.05 -0.72
C PHE A 49 8.75 0.45 -0.94
N LEU A 50 9.83 1.01 -0.37
CA LEU A 50 10.18 2.43 -0.58
C LEU A 50 10.51 2.74 -2.04
N ASP A 51 11.16 1.81 -2.71
CA ASP A 51 11.60 1.94 -4.09
C ASP A 51 10.46 1.85 -5.11
N HIS A 52 9.44 1.03 -4.81
CA HIS A 52 8.35 0.70 -5.73
C HIS A 52 6.98 1.20 -5.28
N LEU A 53 6.87 1.78 -4.07
CA LEU A 53 5.68 2.38 -3.45
C LEU A 53 4.51 1.42 -3.15
N VAL A 54 4.37 0.35 -3.93
CA VAL A 54 3.46 -0.76 -3.68
C VAL A 54 4.15 -2.05 -4.11
N ILE A 55 4.06 -3.08 -3.29
CA ILE A 55 4.70 -4.37 -3.53
C ILE A 55 3.70 -5.50 -3.32
N PHE A 56 3.85 -6.57 -4.10
CA PHE A 56 2.93 -7.70 -4.13
C PHE A 56 3.67 -9.00 -3.85
N PHE A 57 3.07 -9.88 -3.05
CA PHE A 57 3.54 -11.25 -2.84
C PHE A 57 2.47 -12.20 -3.35
N GLN A 58 2.81 -13.01 -4.35
CA GLN A 58 1.90 -14.04 -4.85
C GLN A 58 2.11 -15.37 -4.11
N ASN A 59 1.09 -16.21 -4.14
CA ASN A 59 1.13 -17.58 -3.62
C ASN A 59 1.57 -17.66 -2.15
N GLN A 60 1.03 -16.78 -1.31
CA GLN A 60 1.22 -16.81 0.14
C GLN A 60 -0.06 -17.34 0.78
N GLU A 61 0.10 -18.26 1.73
CA GLU A 61 -0.98 -18.74 2.58
C GLU A 61 -0.70 -18.24 3.99
N LEU A 62 -1.54 -17.33 4.48
CA LEU A 62 -1.38 -16.66 5.76
C LEU A 62 -2.62 -16.84 6.63
N THR A 63 -2.40 -17.19 7.89
CA THR A 63 -3.37 -16.94 8.96
C THR A 63 -3.42 -15.45 9.29
N PRO A 64 -4.52 -14.94 9.90
CA PRO A 64 -4.57 -13.57 10.40
C PRO A 64 -3.38 -13.24 11.33
N GLN A 65 -2.97 -14.18 12.19
CA GLN A 65 -1.87 -13.99 13.11
C GLN A 65 -0.51 -13.88 12.39
N GLU A 66 -0.29 -14.63 11.31
CA GLU A 66 0.92 -14.51 10.49
C GLU A 66 0.95 -13.20 9.71
N LEU A 67 -0.18 -12.76 9.13
CA LEU A 67 -0.28 -11.45 8.49
C LEU A 67 0.04 -10.33 9.48
N LEU A 68 -0.49 -10.41 10.71
CA LEU A 68 -0.20 -9.45 11.77
C LEU A 68 1.27 -9.52 12.23
N ALA A 69 1.85 -10.71 12.29
CA ALA A 69 3.26 -10.89 12.64
C ALA A 69 4.19 -10.28 11.58
N PHE A 70 3.85 -10.41 10.30
CA PHE A 70 4.58 -9.79 9.19
C PHE A 70 4.43 -8.27 9.18
N SER A 71 3.21 -7.75 9.41
CA SER A 71 2.97 -6.29 9.43
C SER A 71 3.76 -5.58 10.53
N ARG A 72 3.93 -6.22 11.70
CA ARG A 72 4.76 -5.73 12.81
C ARG A 72 6.24 -5.53 12.45
N GLN A 73 6.73 -6.14 11.36
CA GLN A 73 8.10 -5.93 10.89
C GLN A 73 8.30 -4.55 10.23
N PHE A 74 7.21 -3.86 9.85
CA PHE A 74 7.24 -2.58 9.14
C PHE A 74 6.87 -1.38 10.01
N GLY A 75 6.12 -1.61 11.09
CA GLY A 75 5.65 -0.60 12.01
C GLY A 75 4.68 -1.17 13.04
N GLN A 76 3.99 -0.29 13.76
CA GLN A 76 2.96 -0.66 14.72
C GLN A 76 1.59 -0.74 14.02
N PRO A 77 0.96 -1.92 13.93
CA PRO A 77 -0.42 -2.03 13.44
C PRO A 77 -1.39 -1.29 14.36
N MET A 78 -2.45 -0.74 13.77
CA MET A 78 -3.53 -0.08 14.48
C MET A 78 -4.87 -0.63 14.03
N GLU A 79 -5.87 -0.55 14.91
CA GLU A 79 -7.25 -0.86 14.54
C GLU A 79 -7.79 0.23 13.60
N TYR A 80 -8.58 -0.18 12.62
CA TYR A 80 -9.19 0.75 11.68
C TYR A 80 -10.34 1.53 12.37
N PRO A 81 -10.32 2.87 12.44
CA PRO A 81 -11.23 3.62 13.33
C PRO A 81 -12.73 3.43 13.10
N GLN A 82 -13.12 3.06 11.88
CA GLN A 82 -14.52 2.99 11.45
C GLN A 82 -15.04 1.56 11.29
N LEU A 83 -14.18 0.56 11.42
CA LEU A 83 -14.51 -0.82 11.13
C LEU A 83 -14.07 -1.71 12.29
N LYS A 84 -14.94 -2.64 12.66
CA LYS A 84 -14.59 -3.65 13.66
C LYS A 84 -13.65 -4.67 13.02
N GLY A 85 -12.54 -4.97 13.69
CA GLY A 85 -11.66 -6.06 13.27
C GLY A 85 -12.23 -7.45 13.54
N LEU A 86 -11.50 -8.46 13.10
CA LEU A 86 -11.81 -9.87 13.32
C LEU A 86 -11.87 -10.20 14.82
N PRO A 87 -12.82 -11.02 15.29
CA PRO A 87 -12.90 -11.42 16.71
C PRO A 87 -11.60 -12.01 17.28
N GLU A 88 -10.93 -12.85 16.49
CA GLU A 88 -9.69 -13.54 16.86
C GLU A 88 -8.41 -12.71 16.61
N CYS A 89 -8.54 -11.62 15.85
CA CYS A 89 -7.43 -10.74 15.51
C CYS A 89 -7.91 -9.31 15.22
N PRO A 90 -8.26 -8.51 16.24
CA PRO A 90 -8.93 -7.20 16.06
C PRO A 90 -8.14 -6.16 15.26
N MET A 91 -6.83 -6.32 15.14
CA MET A 91 -5.96 -5.49 14.30
C MET A 91 -6.15 -5.73 12.78
N ILE A 92 -6.89 -6.76 12.40
CA ILE A 92 -7.19 -7.09 11.01
C ILE A 92 -8.66 -6.82 10.77
N THR A 93 -8.94 -6.02 9.75
CA THR A 93 -10.29 -5.67 9.32
C THR A 93 -10.62 -6.36 8.00
N GLU A 94 -11.83 -6.89 7.90
CA GLU A 94 -12.31 -7.48 6.65
C GLU A 94 -12.79 -6.41 5.67
N VAL A 95 -12.35 -6.50 4.42
CA VAL A 95 -12.89 -5.73 3.30
C VAL A 95 -13.76 -6.67 2.48
N ILE A 96 -15.07 -6.69 2.78
CA ILE A 96 -16.04 -7.59 2.16
C ILE A 96 -16.94 -6.78 1.23
N LYS A 97 -17.18 -7.35 0.04
CA LYS A 97 -18.25 -6.92 -0.86
C LYS A 97 -19.15 -8.12 -1.17
N LEU A 98 -20.39 -8.08 -0.73
CA LEU A 98 -21.40 -9.10 -1.00
C LEU A 98 -21.99 -8.92 -2.41
N GLU A 99 -22.52 -10.01 -2.97
CA GLU A 99 -23.08 -10.03 -4.33
C GLU A 99 -24.23 -9.01 -4.53
N SER A 100 -25.02 -8.78 -3.49
CA SER A 100 -26.14 -7.82 -3.52
C SER A 100 -25.70 -6.36 -3.39
N GLU A 101 -24.43 -6.10 -3.04
CA GLU A 101 -23.93 -4.75 -2.80
C GLU A 101 -23.52 -4.06 -4.10
N LYS A 102 -24.12 -2.89 -4.35
CA LYS A 102 -23.85 -2.09 -5.54
C LYS A 102 -22.66 -1.15 -5.38
N LEU A 103 -22.35 -0.75 -4.15
CA LEU A 103 -21.23 0.13 -3.82
C LEU A 103 -20.06 -0.71 -3.32
N ASN A 104 -18.84 -0.31 -3.67
CA ASN A 104 -17.63 -0.91 -3.12
C ASN A 104 -16.95 0.05 -2.14
N PHE A 105 -16.30 -0.53 -1.14
CA PHE A 105 -15.41 0.20 -0.26
C PHE A 105 -14.23 0.76 -1.06
N GLY A 106 -13.85 2.02 -0.81
CA GLY A 106 -12.70 2.66 -1.47
C GLY A 106 -12.86 2.92 -2.98
N GLY A 107 -14.09 3.04 -3.51
CA GLY A 107 -14.35 3.17 -4.95
C GLY A 107 -13.95 4.49 -5.63
N VAL A 108 -13.33 5.42 -4.91
CA VAL A 108 -12.77 6.67 -5.45
C VAL A 108 -11.28 6.72 -5.20
N TRP A 109 -10.52 7.52 -5.95
CA TRP A 109 -9.11 7.75 -5.63
C TRP A 109 -8.97 8.40 -4.27
N HIS A 110 -8.21 7.76 -3.36
CA HIS A 110 -8.01 8.23 -2.00
C HIS A 110 -6.67 7.73 -1.44
N SER A 111 -6.30 8.29 -0.28
CA SER A 111 -5.34 7.69 0.64
C SER A 111 -6.08 7.43 1.95
N ASP A 112 -5.74 6.33 2.63
CA ASP A 112 -6.44 5.92 3.84
C ASP A 112 -6.31 6.97 4.95
N THR A 113 -7.45 7.29 5.58
CA THR A 113 -7.55 8.00 6.86
C THR A 113 -6.69 9.27 7.01
N THR A 114 -6.53 10.06 5.94
CA THR A 114 -5.74 11.31 5.93
C THR A 114 -6.24 12.39 6.90
N TYR A 115 -7.42 12.21 7.47
CA TYR A 115 -8.01 13.08 8.49
C TYR A 115 -7.48 12.81 9.90
N LEU A 116 -6.74 11.73 10.14
CA LEU A 116 -6.08 11.47 11.41
C LEU A 116 -4.87 12.40 11.59
N GLU A 117 -4.54 12.73 12.83
CA GLU A 117 -3.34 13.52 13.16
C GLU A 117 -2.05 12.83 12.70
N SER A 118 -2.01 11.50 12.80
CA SER A 118 -0.93 10.66 12.27
C SER A 118 -1.53 9.56 11.39
N PRO A 119 -1.74 9.83 10.09
CA PRO A 119 -2.24 8.83 9.15
C PRO A 119 -1.29 7.62 9.03
N PRO A 120 -1.78 6.45 8.62
CA PRO A 120 -0.96 5.25 8.49
C PRO A 120 0.13 5.43 7.41
N MET A 121 1.31 4.87 7.67
CA MET A 121 2.42 4.83 6.69
C MET A 121 2.05 3.98 5.45
N GLY A 122 1.16 3.01 5.63
CA GLY A 122 0.69 2.11 4.59
C GLY A 122 -0.22 1.04 5.16
N SER A 123 -0.81 0.27 4.26
CA SER A 123 -1.76 -0.81 4.56
C SER A 123 -1.24 -2.13 3.98
N MET A 124 -1.56 -3.25 4.63
CA MET A 124 -1.33 -4.60 4.09
C MET A 124 -2.67 -5.25 3.82
N LEU A 125 -2.90 -5.64 2.58
CA LEU A 125 -4.13 -6.30 2.15
C LEU A 125 -3.83 -7.74 1.74
N TYR A 126 -4.62 -8.68 2.25
CA TYR A 126 -4.50 -10.10 1.94
C TYR A 126 -5.77 -10.59 1.24
N ALA A 127 -5.60 -11.16 0.05
CA ALA A 127 -6.71 -11.65 -0.77
C ALA A 127 -7.17 -13.04 -0.27
N VAL A 128 -8.38 -13.11 0.29
CA VAL A 128 -8.97 -14.36 0.81
C VAL A 128 -9.88 -15.02 -0.22
N LYS A 129 -10.87 -14.28 -0.73
CA LYS A 129 -11.81 -14.72 -1.76
C LYS A 129 -11.95 -13.62 -2.79
N ILE A 130 -11.57 -13.92 -4.03
CA ILE A 130 -11.59 -12.98 -5.16
C ILE A 130 -12.43 -13.55 -6.31
N PRO A 131 -13.09 -12.71 -7.12
CA PRO A 131 -13.75 -13.17 -8.34
C PRO A 131 -12.71 -13.60 -9.38
N PRO A 132 -13.11 -14.40 -10.41
CA PRO A 132 -12.20 -14.82 -11.48
C PRO A 132 -11.69 -13.65 -12.34
N TYR A 133 -12.40 -12.54 -12.37
CA TYR A 133 -12.01 -11.30 -13.03
C TYR A 133 -12.78 -10.11 -12.42
N GLY A 134 -12.22 -8.90 -12.58
CA GLY A 134 -12.75 -7.68 -11.98
C GLY A 134 -12.38 -7.53 -10.51
N GLY A 135 -12.51 -6.31 -9.96
CA GLY A 135 -12.07 -6.00 -8.60
C GLY A 135 -10.60 -5.57 -8.49
N ASP A 136 -9.98 -5.22 -9.62
CA ASP A 136 -8.63 -4.67 -9.66
C ASP A 136 -8.52 -3.43 -8.76
N THR A 137 -7.38 -3.30 -8.07
CA THR A 137 -7.05 -2.11 -7.28
C THR A 137 -6.00 -1.31 -8.01
N LEU A 138 -6.27 -0.02 -8.23
CA LEU A 138 -5.35 0.89 -8.90
C LEU A 138 -4.57 1.71 -7.87
N PHE A 139 -3.31 2.00 -8.18
CA PHE A 139 -2.42 2.81 -7.34
C PHE A 139 -1.80 3.94 -8.18
N ALA A 140 -1.52 5.08 -7.53
CA ALA A 140 -0.95 6.27 -8.17
C ALA A 140 0.29 6.77 -7.41
N ASN A 141 1.34 7.15 -8.14
CA ASN A 141 2.60 7.64 -7.56
C ASN A 141 2.50 9.15 -7.32
N GLN A 142 2.32 9.55 -6.06
CA GLN A 142 2.22 10.95 -5.67
C GLN A 142 3.56 11.70 -5.78
N TYR A 143 4.70 11.03 -5.63
CA TYR A 143 6.01 11.63 -5.88
C TYR A 143 6.15 12.03 -7.34
N LEU A 144 5.86 11.10 -8.27
CA LEU A 144 5.94 11.38 -9.70
C LEU A 144 4.89 12.40 -10.15
N ALA A 145 3.68 12.35 -9.57
CA ALA A 145 2.65 13.36 -9.83
C ALA A 145 3.17 14.76 -9.48
N TYR A 146 3.76 14.94 -8.29
CA TYR A 146 4.34 16.22 -7.88
C TYR A 146 5.58 16.60 -8.71
N GLU A 147 6.50 15.68 -8.94
CA GLU A 147 7.75 15.93 -9.69
C GLU A 147 7.50 16.39 -11.13
N THR A 148 6.42 15.94 -11.75
CA THR A 148 6.06 16.26 -13.14
C THR A 148 5.25 17.54 -13.30
N LEU A 149 4.82 18.18 -12.19
CA LEU A 149 4.23 19.52 -12.25
C LEU A 149 5.24 20.52 -12.81
N SER A 150 4.74 21.58 -13.45
CA SER A 150 5.58 22.70 -13.86
C SER A 150 6.16 23.40 -12.63
N GLU A 151 7.35 24.00 -12.76
CA GLU A 151 7.99 24.71 -11.64
C GLU A 151 7.11 25.86 -11.09
N GLY A 152 6.36 26.52 -11.96
CA GLY A 152 5.38 27.53 -11.54
C GLY A 152 4.30 26.94 -10.63
N LEU A 153 3.74 25.79 -11.01
CA LEU A 153 2.69 25.13 -10.22
C LEU A 153 3.24 24.55 -8.91
N LYS A 154 4.46 23.98 -8.91
CA LYS A 154 5.13 23.56 -7.67
C LYS A 154 5.30 24.74 -6.71
N LYS A 155 5.70 25.90 -7.21
CA LYS A 155 5.83 27.13 -6.40
C LYS A 155 4.46 27.62 -5.90
N THR A 156 3.42 27.53 -6.71
CA THR A 156 2.06 27.92 -6.30
C THR A 156 1.51 27.01 -5.19
N LEU A 157 1.77 25.70 -5.26
CA LEU A 157 1.19 24.72 -4.34
C LEU A 157 2.06 24.38 -3.13
N GLY A 158 3.37 24.63 -3.19
CA GLY A 158 4.36 24.07 -2.25
C GLY A 158 4.14 24.41 -0.78
N ASP A 159 3.61 25.60 -0.50
CA ASP A 159 3.36 26.09 0.86
C ASP A 159 1.88 25.99 1.28
N LEU A 160 1.01 25.46 0.40
CA LEU A 160 -0.41 25.34 0.70
C LEU A 160 -0.68 24.12 1.58
N VAL A 161 -1.63 24.28 2.50
CA VAL A 161 -2.08 23.23 3.42
C VAL A 161 -3.51 22.82 3.05
N GLY A 162 -3.70 21.53 2.81
CA GLY A 162 -5.03 20.94 2.63
C GLY A 162 -5.64 20.52 3.97
N ILE A 163 -6.94 20.74 4.14
CA ILE A 163 -7.69 20.26 5.30
C ILE A 163 -8.34 18.92 4.94
N SER A 164 -8.01 17.87 5.67
CA SER A 164 -8.64 16.54 5.53
C SER A 164 -9.65 16.32 6.66
N THR A 165 -10.87 15.92 6.33
CA THR A 165 -11.92 15.59 7.30
C THR A 165 -12.65 14.30 6.92
N SER A 166 -13.11 13.54 7.90
CA SER A 166 -13.96 12.35 7.72
C SER A 166 -15.45 12.67 7.71
N THR A 167 -15.83 13.93 7.97
CA THR A 167 -17.25 14.34 7.95
C THR A 167 -17.77 14.19 6.54
N LYS A 168 -18.83 13.39 6.35
CA LYS A 168 -19.60 13.45 5.11
C LYS A 168 -20.16 14.87 5.01
N LEU A 169 -19.81 15.60 3.95
CA LEU A 169 -20.57 16.80 3.60
C LEU A 169 -22.02 16.35 3.46
N GLU A 170 -22.93 16.98 4.21
CA GLU A 170 -24.36 16.86 3.94
C GLU A 170 -24.57 17.50 2.55
N VAL A 171 -24.73 16.65 1.53
CA VAL A 171 -25.11 17.05 0.17
C VAL A 171 -26.35 16.29 -0.23
#